data_AF-A0A8J5P591-F1
#
_entry.id   AF-A0A8J5P591-F1
#
_cell.length_a   1.000
_cell.length_b   1.000
_cell.length_c   1.000
_cell.angle_alpha   90.00
_cell.angle_beta   90.00
_cell.angle_gamma   90.00
#
_symmetry.space_group_name_H-M   'P 1'
#
loop_
_entity.id
_entity.type
_entity.pdbx_description
1 polymer ?
#
loop_
_entity_poly.entity_id
_entity_poly.type
_entity_poly.pdbx_seq_one_letter_code
_entity_poly.pdbx_strand_id
1 'polypeptide(L)' 'MATPWPQDEIWRTDYREHATNLSKYLQKALSAIDSGNGQPIASHGVRVALIGALYLIVKIQSTPDLGHSDLVGLD' A
#
# COMPACT_ATOMS: atom_id res chain seq x y z
N MET A 1 -20.50 -28.46 -5.70
CA MET A 1 -19.04 -28.42 -5.90
C MET A 1 -18.55 -27.09 -5.35
N ALA A 2 -17.53 -27.08 -4.50
CA ALA A 2 -16.92 -25.83 -4.03
C ALA A 2 -16.00 -25.31 -5.13
N THR A 3 -16.17 -24.05 -5.54
CA THR A 3 -15.24 -23.38 -6.44
C THR A 3 -13.88 -23.36 -5.74
N PRO A 4 -12.80 -23.91 -6.34
CA PRO A 4 -11.48 -23.79 -5.75
C PRO A 4 -11.14 -22.30 -5.61
N TRP A 5 -10.48 -21.93 -4.51
CA TRP A 5 -9.99 -20.57 -4.34
C TRP A 5 -9.15 -20.18 -5.56
N PRO A 6 -9.30 -18.94 -6.08
CA PRO A 6 -8.45 -18.46 -7.13
C PRO A 6 -6.99 -18.67 -6.69
N GLN A 7 -6.23 -19.34 -7.56
CA GLN A 7 -4.80 -19.49 -7.37
C GLN A 7 -4.19 -18.10 -7.20
N ASP A 8 -3.20 -17.97 -6.32
CA ASP A 8 -2.50 -16.72 -6.07
C ASP A 8 -2.15 -16.07 -7.42
N GLU A 9 -2.81 -14.95 -7.71
CA GLU A 9 -2.53 -14.21 -8.93
C GLU A 9 -1.12 -13.67 -8.74
N ILE A 10 -0.15 -14.26 -9.44
CA ILE A 10 1.23 -13.76 -9.47
C ILE A 10 1.15 -12.39 -10.15
N TRP A 11 0.93 -11.35 -9.36
CA TRP A 11 0.95 -9.97 -9.81
C TRP A 11 2.27 -9.77 -10.56
N ARG A 12 2.18 -9.47 -11.86
CA ARG A 12 3.37 -9.35 -12.73
C ARG A 12 4.37 -8.29 -12.24
N THR A 13 3.89 -7.37 -11.42
CA THR A 13 4.67 -6.29 -10.83
C THR A 13 4.86 -6.60 -9.35
N ASP A 14 6.12 -6.50 -8.89
CA ASP A 14 6.51 -6.72 -7.50
C ASP A 14 5.63 -5.85 -6.57
N TYR A 15 5.12 -6.45 -5.48
CA TYR A 15 4.21 -5.75 -4.56
C TYR A 15 4.80 -4.42 -4.05
N ARG A 16 6.13 -4.33 -3.95
CA ARG A 16 6.84 -3.12 -3.51
C ARG A 16 6.78 -2.02 -4.57
N GLU A 17 6.77 -2.38 -5.86
CA GLU A 17 6.57 -1.42 -6.95
C GLU A 17 5.14 -0.87 -6.94
N HIS A 18 4.14 -1.73 -6.72
CA HIS A 18 2.75 -1.29 -6.53
C HIS A 18 2.59 -0.35 -5.33
N ALA A 19 3.17 -0.71 -4.18
CA ALA A 19 3.16 0.10 -2.98
C ALA A 19 3.86 1.45 -3.18
N THR A 20 4.97 1.47 -3.93
CA THR A 20 5.70 2.70 -4.29
C THR A 20 4.86 3.62 -5.18
N ASN A 21 4.23 3.08 -6.21
CA ASN A 21 3.39 3.85 -7.13
C ASN A 21 2.14 4.40 -6.44
N LEU A 22 1.51 3.59 -5.58
CA LEU A 22 0.38 4.03 -4.76
C LEU A 22 0.78 5.14 -3.79
N SER A 23 1.95 5.03 -3.15
CA SER A 23 2.48 6.08 -2.26
C SER A 23 2.68 7.41 -2.99
N LYS A 24 3.28 7.39 -4.18
CA LYS A 24 3.46 8.59 -5.02
C LYS A 24 2.12 9.25 -5.38
N TYR A 25 1.13 8.44 -5.74
CA TYR A 25 -0.20 8.94 -6.08
C TYR A 25 -0.88 9.62 -4.87
N LEU A 26 -0.86 8.97 -3.70
CA LEU A 26 -1.43 9.51 -2.46
C LEU A 26 -0.73 10.79 -2.01
N GLN A 27 0.61 10.87 -2.11
CA GLN A 27 1.36 12.09 -1.81
C GLN A 27 0.98 13.24 -2.74
N LYS A 28 0.80 12.97 -4.03
CA LYS A 28 0.35 13.97 -5.00
C LYS A 28 -1.06 14.47 -4.70
N ALA A 29 -1.97 13.56 -4.35
CA ALA A 29 -3.33 13.92 -3.95
C ALA A 29 -3.34 14.77 -2.67
N LEU A 30 -2.52 14.42 -1.68
CA LEU A 30 -2.38 15.20 -0.45
C LEU A 30 -1.82 16.61 -0.71
N SER A 31 -0.79 16.71 -1.57
CA SER A 31 -0.19 17.99 -1.97
C SER A 31 -1.18 18.89 -2.72
N ALA A 32 -2.03 18.31 -3.57
CA ALA A 32 -3.09 19.04 -4.26
C ALA A 32 -4.18 19.58 -3.31
N ILE A 33 -4.51 18.81 -2.27
CA ILE A 33 -5.44 19.25 -1.21
C ILE A 33 -4.83 20.41 -0.41
N ASP A 34 -3.55 20.31 -0.06
CA ASP A 34 -2.83 21.31 0.75
C ASP A 34 -2.59 22.62 -0.02
N SER A 35 -2.24 22.51 -1.31
CA SER A 35 -1.97 23.64 -2.20
C SER A 35 -3.24 24.37 -2.68
N GLY A 36 -4.41 23.88 -2.29
CA GLY A 36 -5.72 24.38 -2.68
C GLY A 36 -6.11 25.73 -2.08
N ASN A 37 -5.25 26.76 -2.23
CA ASN A 37 -5.48 28.20 -2.07
C ASN A 37 -6.62 28.67 -1.11
N GLY A 38 -6.76 28.07 0.07
CA GLY A 38 -7.82 28.41 1.03
C GLY A 38 -9.24 27.96 0.67
N GLN A 39 -9.43 27.20 -0.42
CA GLN A 39 -10.70 26.50 -0.65
C GLN A 39 -10.71 25.20 0.15
N PRO A 40 -11.81 24.86 0.85
CA PRO A 40 -11.94 23.57 1.53
C PRO A 40 -12.19 22.48 0.47
N ILE A 41 -11.14 22.11 -0.29
CA ILE A 41 -11.26 21.14 -1.39
C ILE A 41 -11.49 19.72 -0.85
N ALA A 42 -11.07 19.45 0.39
CA ALA A 42 -11.31 18.17 1.04
C ALA A 42 -11.53 18.33 2.55
N SER A 43 -12.56 17.64 3.06
CA SER A 43 -12.85 17.57 4.50
C SER A 43 -11.65 17.04 5.27
N HIS A 44 -11.47 17.49 6.51
CA HIS A 44 -10.42 17.00 7.44
C HIS A 44 -10.30 15.46 7.44
N GLY A 45 -11.43 14.74 7.36
CA GLY A 45 -11.46 13.28 7.28
C GLY A 45 -10.75 12.68 6.06
N VAL A 46 -10.81 13.34 4.89
CA VAL A 46 -10.11 12.89 3.67
C VAL A 46 -8.60 13.00 3.86
N ARG A 47 -8.13 14.10 4.44
CA ARG A 47 -6.69 14.29 4.74
C ARG A 47 -6.17 13.21 5.71
N VAL A 48 -6.91 12.93 6.77
CA VAL A 48 -6.58 11.89 7.74
C VAL A 48 -6.58 10.50 7.10
N ALA A 49 -7.54 10.20 6.22
CA ALA A 49 -7.57 8.93 5.50
C ALA A 49 -6.36 8.74 4.56
N LEU A 50 -5.96 9.78 3.82
CA LEU A 50 -4.77 9.73 2.95
C LEU A 50 -3.49 9.52 3.76
N ILE A 51 -3.33 10.22 4.89
CA ILE A 51 -2.18 10.06 5.78
C ILE A 51 -2.16 8.64 6.38
N GLY A 52 -3.31 8.13 6.82
CA GLY A 52 -3.44 6.77 7.36
C GLY A 52 -3.07 5.69 6.33
N ALA A 53 -3.53 5.84 5.08
CA ALA A 53 -3.17 4.94 3.99
C ALA A 53 -1.67 4.95 3.70
N LEU A 54 -1.03 6.13 3.67
CA LEU A 54 0.42 6.25 3.51
C LEU A 54 1.18 5.55 4.64
N TYR A 55 0.76 5.74 5.88
CA TYR A 55 1.39 5.08 7.03
C TYR A 55 1.28 3.55 6.95
N LEU A 56 0.11 3.03 6.54
CA LEU A 56 -0.10 1.59 6.35
C LEU A 56 0.84 1.02 5.28
N ILE A 57 0.96 1.69 4.14
CA ILE A 57 1.83 1.26 3.04
C ILE A 57 3.30 1.25 3.47
N VAL A 58 3.75 2.26 4.22
CA VAL A 58 5.11 2.28 4.78
C VAL A 58 5.30 1.12 5.75
N LYS A 59 4.32 0.84 6.61
CA LYS A 59 4.41 -0.23 7.60
C LYS A 59 4.47 -1.62 6.96
N ILE A 60 3.64 -1.88 5.95
CA ILE A 60 3.64 -3.14 5.21
C ILE A 60 4.99 -3.34 4.50
N GLN A 61 5.51 -2.29 3.84
CA GLN A 61 6.83 -2.32 3.18
C GLN A 61 8.02 -2.43 4.14
N SER A 62 7.86 -1.98 5.40
CA SER A 62 8.90 -2.07 6.43
C SER A 62 8.87 -3.40 7.17
N THR A 63 7.85 -4.24 6.95
CA THR A 63 7.79 -5.57 7.52
C THR A 63 8.66 -6.47 6.64
N PRO A 64 9.75 -7.07 7.17
CA PRO A 64 10.54 -8.01 6.41
C PRO A 64 9.63 -9.17 6.00
N ASP A 65 9.78 -9.62 4.76
CA ASP A 65 9.08 -10.79 4.25
C ASP A 65 9.37 -11.97 5.20
N LEU A 66 8.34 -12.43 5.92
CA LEU A 66 8.44 -13.59 6.81
C LEU A 66 8.40 -14.91 6.00
N GLY A 67 8.56 -14.85 4.68
CA GLY A 67 8.51 -15.97 3.75
C GLY A 67 9.86 -16.64 3.47
N HIS A 68 10.91 -16.33 4.23
CA HIS A 68 12.18 -17.05 4.14
C HIS A 68 12.73 -17.44 5.52
N SER A 69 11.97 -18.23 6.26
CA SER A 69 12.49 -18.94 7.43
C SER A 69 12.34 -20.44 7.19
N ASP A 70 13.48 -21.06 6.86
CA ASP A 70 13.85 -22.41 7.28
C ASP A 70 13.09 -23.60 6.66
N LEU A 71 13.51 -24.04 5.47
CA LEU A 71 13.25 -25.40 5.00
C LEU A 71 14.40 -25.92 4.11
N VAL A 72 15.64 -25.69 4.55
CA VAL A 72 16.85 -26.33 3.99
C VAL A 72 17.81 -26.68 5.13
N GLY A 73 17.41 -27.60 6.00
CA GLY A 73 18.28 -28.04 7.08
C GLY A 73 17.68 -29.07 8.01
N LEU A 74 17.10 -30.15 7.49
CA LEU A 74 16.92 -31.43 8.20
C LEU A 74 16.33 -32.49 7.25
N ASP A 75 17.19 -33.13 6.47
CA ASP A 75 17.33 -34.57 6.19
C ASP A 75 18.62 -34.78 5.37
#